data_AF-A0A2V9KJ96-F1
#
_entry.id   AF-A0A2V9KJ96-F1
#
_cell.length_a   1.000
_cell.length_b   1.000
_cell.length_c   1.000
_cell.angle_alpha   90.00
_cell.angle_beta   90.00
_cell.angle_gamma   90.00
#
_symmetry.space_group_name_H-M   'P 1'
#
loop_
_entity.id
_entity.type
_entity.pdbx_description
1 polymer ?
#
loop_
_entity_poly.entity_id
_entity_poly.type
_entity_poly.pdbx_seq_one_letter_code
_entity_poly.pdbx_strand_id
1 'polypeptide(L)'
;MLAGPATLRLHDAAAQQARADVFFERAAEGVPHKGKVLAAIQAHSDDIPLLAAGTVAKLVKEGYAGCLIRATNDDMGDARGLGTPGTIGENVLGNERDNDEVARILGL
;
A
#
# COMPACT_ATOMS: atom_id res chain seq x y z
N MET A 1 1.72 31.73 -51.15
CA MET A 1 2.66 31.02 -50.25
C MET A 1 1.88 29.91 -49.56
N LEU A 2 2.14 28.64 -49.89
CA LEU A 2 1.42 27.48 -49.34
C LEU A 2 2.15 26.96 -48.09
N ALA A 3 1.41 26.81 -46.98
CA ALA A 3 1.89 26.19 -45.75
C ALA A 3 1.77 24.66 -45.85
N GLY A 4 2.87 23.94 -45.62
CA GLY A 4 2.90 22.48 -45.56
C GLY A 4 2.64 21.96 -44.14
N PRO A 5 1.97 20.81 -43.97
CA PRO A 5 1.75 20.24 -42.65
C PRO A 5 3.04 19.59 -42.14
N ALA A 6 3.52 20.02 -40.97
CA ALA A 6 4.57 19.32 -40.23
C ALA A 6 3.94 18.09 -39.55
N THR A 7 4.30 16.89 -39.98
CA THR A 7 3.94 15.65 -39.31
C THR A 7 4.87 15.44 -38.11
N LEU A 8 4.31 15.54 -36.91
CA LEU A 8 5.01 15.21 -35.67
C LEU A 8 5.16 13.67 -35.59
N ARG A 9 6.39 13.16 -35.69
CA ARG A 9 6.69 11.74 -35.40
C ARG A 9 6.82 11.56 -33.90
N LEU A 10 5.74 11.12 -33.25
CA LEU A 10 5.83 10.50 -31.93
C LEU A 10 6.54 9.16 -32.11
N HIS A 11 7.71 9.03 -31.50
CA HIS A 11 8.38 7.75 -31.37
C HIS A 11 7.71 7.05 -30.19
N ASP A 12 7.07 5.91 -30.45
CA ASP A 12 6.65 5.00 -29.38
C ASP A 12 7.93 4.51 -28.69
N ALA A 13 8.26 5.14 -27.56
CA ALA A 13 9.28 4.65 -26.66
C ALA A 13 8.70 3.41 -25.96
N ALA A 14 8.74 2.27 -26.64
CA ALA A 14 8.58 0.98 -25.97
C ALA A 14 9.76 0.85 -25.01
N ALA A 15 9.52 1.08 -23.72
CA ALA A 15 10.51 0.80 -22.68
C ALA A 15 10.86 -0.69 -22.79
N GLN A 16 12.09 -0.98 -23.22
CA GLN A 16 12.63 -2.33 -23.20
C GLN A 16 12.62 -2.80 -21.75
N GLN A 17 11.65 -3.63 -21.38
CA GLN A 17 11.58 -4.23 -20.07
C GLN A 17 12.78 -5.17 -19.94
N ALA A 18 13.84 -4.70 -19.27
CA ALA A 18 14.93 -5.56 -18.88
C ALA A 18 14.32 -6.73 -18.09
N ARG A 19 14.64 -7.95 -18.49
CA ARG A 19 14.24 -9.15 -17.75
C ARG A 19 15.00 -9.10 -16.41
N ALA A 20 14.39 -8.45 -15.42
CA ALA A 20 14.91 -8.46 -14.08
C ALA A 20 14.87 -9.90 -13.58
N ASP A 21 16.02 -10.42 -13.17
CA ASP A 21 16.06 -11.69 -12.44
C ASP A 21 15.18 -11.55 -11.19
N VAL A 22 14.36 -12.56 -10.92
CA VAL A 22 13.47 -12.55 -9.75
C VAL A 22 14.34 -12.55 -8.49
N PHE A 23 14.25 -11.47 -7.70
CA PHE A 23 14.97 -11.32 -6.45
C PHE A 23 14.00 -11.38 -5.27
N PHE A 24 14.26 -12.28 -4.32
CA PHE A 24 13.54 -12.34 -3.05
C PHE A 24 14.29 -11.51 -2.01
N GLU A 25 13.78 -10.31 -1.72
CA GLU A 25 14.33 -9.47 -0.67
C GLU A 25 14.17 -10.15 0.71
N ARG A 26 15.19 -10.03 1.55
CA ARG A 26 15.18 -10.50 2.95
C ARG A 26 15.46 -9.35 3.89
N ALA A 27 15.05 -9.51 5.15
CA ALA A 27 15.40 -8.54 6.20
C ALA A 27 16.92 -8.39 6.31
N ALA A 28 17.39 -7.15 6.35
CA ALA A 28 18.77 -6.81 6.64
C ALA A 28 19.11 -7.17 8.10
N GLU A 29 20.39 -7.45 8.36
CA GLU A 29 20.86 -7.68 9.72
C GLU A 29 20.86 -6.38 10.54
N GLY A 30 20.53 -6.50 11.83
CA GLY A 30 20.49 -5.36 12.75
C GLY A 30 19.29 -4.44 12.54
N VAL A 31 19.47 -3.14 12.82
CA VAL A 31 18.44 -2.10 12.72
C VAL A 31 18.94 -0.91 11.88
N PRO A 32 19.22 -1.11 10.58
CA PRO A 32 19.82 -0.09 9.71
C PRO A 32 18.96 1.17 9.56
N HIS A 33 17.68 1.12 9.91
CA HIS A 33 16.74 2.22 9.80
C HIS A 33 16.39 2.88 11.14
N LYS A 34 17.11 2.53 12.21
CA LYS A 34 16.93 3.15 13.53
C LYS A 34 16.96 4.68 13.45
N GLY A 35 15.94 5.29 14.05
CA GLY A 35 15.78 6.75 14.09
C GLY A 35 15.04 7.35 12.89
N LYS A 36 14.55 6.52 11.96
CA LYS A 36 13.66 6.95 10.87
C LYS A 36 12.22 6.52 11.16
N VAL A 37 11.27 7.17 10.48
CA VAL A 37 9.83 6.88 10.58
C VAL A 37 9.34 6.32 9.24
N LEU A 38 8.54 5.26 9.31
CA LEU A 38 7.78 4.71 8.19
C LEU A 38 6.31 5.11 8.34
N ALA A 39 5.78 5.86 7.36
CA ALA A 39 4.36 6.09 7.23
C ALA A 39 3.76 5.06 6.25
N ALA A 40 2.98 4.12 6.76
CA ALA A 40 2.19 3.20 5.95
C ALA A 40 0.80 3.82 5.73
N ILE A 41 0.47 4.15 4.48
CA ILE A 41 -0.77 4.87 4.14
C ILE A 41 -1.67 3.96 3.32
N GLN A 42 -2.92 3.80 3.76
CA GLN A 42 -3.95 3.02 3.08
C GLN A 42 -5.24 3.81 2.88
N ALA A 43 -6.01 3.43 1.85
CA ALA A 43 -7.35 3.97 1.65
C ALA A 43 -8.36 3.26 2.55
N HIS A 44 -8.34 1.94 2.55
CA HIS A 44 -9.22 1.06 3.33
C HIS A 44 -8.42 0.28 4.37
N SER A 45 -9.13 -0.35 5.32
CA SER A 45 -8.52 -1.00 6.49
C SER A 45 -7.61 -2.20 6.15
N ASP A 46 -7.74 -2.76 4.95
CA ASP A 46 -7.11 -3.99 4.50
C ASP A 46 -6.02 -3.82 3.42
N ASP A 47 -5.80 -2.61 2.86
CA ASP A 47 -4.87 -2.43 1.75
C ASP A 47 -3.42 -2.81 2.11
N ILE A 48 -2.89 -2.33 3.24
CA ILE A 48 -1.54 -2.69 3.71
C ILE A 48 -1.44 -4.18 4.02
N PRO A 49 -2.32 -4.79 4.84
CA PRO A 49 -2.17 -6.19 5.17
C PRO A 49 -2.27 -7.10 3.93
N LEU A 50 -3.04 -6.72 2.91
CA LEU A 50 -3.16 -7.49 1.67
C LEU A 50 -1.98 -7.29 0.70
N LEU A 51 -1.47 -6.06 0.56
CA LEU A 51 -0.51 -5.74 -0.51
C LEU A 51 0.94 -5.60 -0.02
N ALA A 52 1.15 -5.24 1.25
CA ALA A 52 2.45 -4.79 1.74
C ALA A 52 2.83 -5.25 3.16
N ALA A 53 2.05 -6.13 3.81
CA ALA A 53 2.30 -6.61 5.17
C ALA A 53 3.76 -7.03 5.40
N GLY A 54 4.28 -7.88 4.51
CA GLY A 54 5.65 -8.40 4.62
C GLY A 54 6.71 -7.31 4.55
N THR A 55 6.54 -6.33 3.65
CA THR A 55 7.46 -5.21 3.51
C THR A 55 7.41 -4.31 4.74
N VAL A 56 6.21 -3.98 5.23
CA VAL A 56 6.04 -3.14 6.42
C VAL A 56 6.66 -3.81 7.65
N ALA A 57 6.33 -5.08 7.90
CA ALA A 57 6.89 -5.84 9.02
C ALA A 57 8.42 -5.94 8.95
N LYS A 58 8.98 -6.13 7.74
CA LYS A 58 10.44 -6.11 7.52
C LYS A 58 11.04 -4.76 7.90
N LEU A 59 10.47 -3.66 7.42
CA LEU A 59 11.01 -2.32 7.67
C LEU A 59 10.92 -1.93 9.16
N VAL A 60 9.81 -2.27 9.83
CA VAL A 60 9.69 -2.12 11.29
C VAL A 60 10.77 -2.93 12.01
N LYS A 61 10.97 -4.20 11.63
CA LYS A 61 12.03 -5.05 12.18
C LYS A 61 13.44 -4.47 11.96
N GLU A 62 13.66 -3.78 10.84
CA GLU A 62 14.91 -3.08 10.51
C GLU A 62 15.07 -1.73 11.23
N GLY A 63 14.15 -1.39 12.13
CA GLY A 63 14.30 -0.31 13.10
C GLY A 63 13.56 0.98 12.78
N TYR A 64 12.67 1.01 11.78
CA TYR A 64 11.74 2.13 11.62
C TYR A 64 10.78 2.21 12.82
N ALA A 65 10.51 3.43 13.28
CA ALA A 65 9.29 3.69 14.03
C ALA A 65 8.11 3.73 13.04
N GLY A 66 7.06 2.96 13.32
CA GLY A 66 5.90 2.85 12.44
C GLY A 66 4.82 3.90 12.70
N CYS A 67 4.00 4.15 11.68
CA CYS A 67 2.72 4.83 11.81
C CYS A 67 1.79 4.32 10.69
N LEU A 68 0.61 3.84 11.06
CA LEU A 68 -0.45 3.48 10.11
C LEU A 68 -1.42 4.66 9.93
N ILE A 69 -1.62 5.09 8.69
CA ILE A 69 -2.54 6.17 8.33
C ILE A 69 -3.59 5.59 7.40
N ARG A 70 -4.86 5.72 7.79
CA ARG A 70 -6.01 5.31 6.97
C ARG A 70 -6.77 6.54 6.49
N ALA A 71 -7.00 6.62 5.18
CA ALA A 71 -7.57 7.81 4.56
C ALA A 71 -9.10 7.89 4.67
N THR A 72 -9.78 6.75 4.80
CA THR A 72 -11.25 6.67 4.91
C THR A 72 -11.67 5.95 6.19
N ASN A 73 -12.90 6.17 6.64
CA ASN A 73 -13.48 5.37 7.73
C ASN A 73 -13.95 3.98 7.27
N ASP A 74 -13.86 3.69 5.96
CA ASP A 74 -14.16 2.40 5.35
C ASP A 74 -15.61 1.95 5.59
N ASP A 75 -16.56 2.87 5.39
CA ASP A 75 -17.94 2.74 5.83
C ASP A 75 -18.84 1.96 4.87
N MET A 76 -18.50 1.96 3.59
CA MET A 76 -19.24 1.24 2.55
C MET A 76 -19.22 -0.27 2.75
N GLY A 77 -18.16 -0.79 3.38
CA GLY A 77 -17.93 -2.21 3.58
C GLY A 77 -18.01 -3.02 2.28
N ASP A 78 -18.37 -4.29 2.42
CA ASP A 78 -18.50 -5.19 1.28
C ASP A 78 -19.76 -4.92 0.44
N ALA A 79 -19.68 -5.26 -0.84
CA ALA A 79 -20.86 -5.25 -1.71
C ALA A 79 -21.94 -6.18 -1.15
N ARG A 80 -23.21 -5.80 -1.33
CA ARG A 80 -24.36 -6.59 -0.83
C ARG A 80 -24.27 -8.06 -1.26
N GLY A 81 -24.33 -8.95 -0.27
CA GLY A 81 -24.26 -10.40 -0.49
C GLY A 81 -22.84 -10.97 -0.53
N LEU A 82 -21.81 -10.13 -0.37
CA LEU A 82 -20.42 -10.52 -0.14
C LEU A 82 -20.01 -10.11 1.28
N GLY A 83 -19.03 -10.82 1.83
CA GLY A 83 -18.42 -10.50 3.12
C GLY A 83 -19.38 -10.47 4.31
N THR A 84 -19.10 -9.60 5.28
CA THR A 84 -19.90 -9.50 6.51
C THR A 84 -21.04 -8.50 6.31
N PRO A 85 -22.32 -8.91 6.43
CA PRO A 85 -23.42 -7.97 6.35
C PRO A 85 -23.36 -6.95 7.50
N GLY A 86 -23.59 -5.68 7.20
CA GLY A 86 -23.61 -4.61 8.19
C GLY A 86 -24.21 -3.31 7.66
N THR A 87 -24.65 -2.48 8.58
CA THR A 87 -24.91 -1.05 8.33
C THR A 87 -23.58 -0.30 8.20
N ILE A 88 -23.64 0.92 7.66
CA ILE A 88 -22.49 1.85 7.59
C ILE A 88 -21.79 1.97 8.96
N GLY A 89 -22.54 2.12 10.05
CA GLY A 89 -21.97 2.27 11.39
C GLY A 89 -21.29 0.99 11.91
N GLU A 90 -21.85 -0.18 11.62
CA GLU A 90 -21.25 -1.47 11.98
C GLU A 90 -19.96 -1.73 11.20
N ASN A 91 -19.95 -1.39 9.91
CA ASN A 91 -18.76 -1.50 9.06
C ASN A 91 -17.63 -0.60 9.57
N VAL A 92 -17.91 0.68 9.87
CA VAL A 92 -16.91 1.60 10.42
C VAL A 92 -16.30 1.05 11.71
N LEU A 93 -17.13 0.59 12.65
CA LEU A 93 -16.65 0.07 13.93
C LEU A 93 -15.85 -1.23 13.79
N GLY A 94 -16.27 -2.13 12.89
CA GLY A 94 -15.52 -3.34 12.57
C GLY A 94 -14.14 -3.00 12.01
N ASN A 95 -14.12 -2.16 10.98
CA ASN A 95 -12.89 -1.76 10.29
C ASN A 95 -11.94 -0.94 11.17
N GLU A 96 -12.46 -0.16 12.14
CA GLU A 96 -11.63 0.50 13.15
C GLU A 96 -10.91 -0.51 14.05
N ARG A 97 -11.60 -1.53 14.54
CA ARG A 97 -11.01 -2.58 15.39
C ARG A 97 -10.00 -3.44 14.62
N ASP A 98 -10.31 -3.78 13.39
CA ASP A 98 -9.41 -4.57 12.54
C ASP A 98 -8.14 -3.77 12.19
N ASN A 99 -8.28 -2.47 11.89
CA ASN A 99 -7.15 -1.59 11.64
C ASN A 99 -6.24 -1.44 12.87
N ASP A 100 -6.81 -1.33 14.07
CA ASP A 100 -6.04 -1.29 15.33
C ASP A 100 -5.26 -2.60 15.56
N GLU A 101 -5.88 -3.75 15.28
CA GLU A 101 -5.23 -5.05 15.43
C GLU A 101 -4.12 -5.25 14.39
N VAL A 102 -4.32 -4.80 13.16
CA VAL A 102 -3.28 -4.80 12.11
C VAL A 102 -2.09 -3.95 12.52
N ALA A 103 -2.32 -2.73 13.02
CA ALA A 103 -1.25 -1.86 13.51
C ALA A 103 -0.47 -2.56 14.63
N ARG A 104 -1.17 -3.15 15.60
CA ARG A 104 -0.57 -3.88 16.73
C ARG A 104 0.29 -5.05 16.26
N ILE A 105 -0.18 -5.86 15.30
CA ILE A 105 0.55 -7.03 14.79
C ILE A 105 1.78 -6.60 13.98
N LEU A 106 1.67 -5.53 13.19
CA LEU A 106 2.77 -5.03 12.36
C LEU A 106 3.80 -4.19 13.15
N GLY A 107 3.49 -3.82 14.39
CA GLY A 107 4.35 -2.99 15.24
C GLY A 107 4.36 -1.51 14.83
N LEU A 108 3.20 -1.01 14.39
CA LEU A 108 2.97 0.37 13.95
C LEU A 108 2.30 1.22 15.03
#